data_AF-A0A7D5N6Q5-F1
#
_entry.id   AF-A0A7D5N6Q5-F1
#
_cell.length_a   1.000
_cell.length_b   1.000
_cell.length_c   1.000
_cell.angle_alpha   90.00
_cell.angle_beta   90.00
_cell.angle_gamma   90.00
#
_symmetry.space_group_name_H-M   'P 1'
#
loop_
_entity.id
_entity.type
_entity.pdbx_description
1 polymer ?
#
loop_
_entity_poly.entity_id
_entity_poly.type
_entity_poly.pdbx_seq_one_letter_code
_entity_poly.pdbx_strand_id
1 'polypeptide(L)'
;MKMIKIGLIILIGISTSIYFYVFKFRKSNPIQTKIDTDLLSNYITRTIDLSKCEFKSNDFYREIEIESGASAAMNNLMGYEDKNVSVQRINQTIIVYKEIDDVTNIQRTYYSGIINKDKITVEMFCGIKKNTKLYINPNNPDEYHLDTKSIFE
;
A
#
# COMPACT_ATOMS: atom_id res chain seq x y z
N MET A 1 46.35 -25.33 -2.36
CA MET A 1 45.10 -25.57 -3.11
C MET A 1 43.83 -25.58 -2.20
N LYS A 2 43.75 -24.70 -1.18
CA LYS A 2 42.62 -24.64 -0.21
C LYS A 2 41.78 -23.34 -0.30
N MET A 3 42.30 -22.27 -0.90
CA MET A 3 41.62 -20.96 -0.95
C MET A 3 40.44 -20.90 -1.94
N ILE A 4 40.46 -21.71 -3.01
CA ILE A 4 39.41 -21.69 -4.04
C ILE A 4 38.07 -22.23 -3.50
N LYS A 5 38.09 -23.16 -2.54
CA LYS A 5 36.86 -23.72 -1.96
C LYS A 5 36.12 -22.73 -1.05
N ILE A 6 36.82 -21.81 -0.40
CA ILE A 6 36.22 -20.82 0.51
C ILE A 6 35.48 -19.74 -0.29
N GLY A 7 36.06 -19.28 -1.42
CA GLY A 7 35.43 -18.30 -2.30
C GLY A 7 34.11 -18.80 -2.92
N LEU A 8 34.04 -20.09 -3.28
CA LEU A 8 32.83 -20.69 -3.85
C LEU A 8 31.68 -20.80 -2.82
N ILE A 9 32.00 -21.13 -1.57
CA ILE A 9 31.01 -21.24 -0.48
C ILE A 9 30.42 -19.87 -0.15
N ILE A 10 31.24 -18.81 -0.14
CA ILE A 10 30.79 -17.44 0.09
C ILE A 10 29.84 -16.99 -1.03
N LEU A 11 30.14 -17.33 -2.29
CA LEU A 11 29.31 -16.96 -3.44
C LEU A 11 27.92 -17.62 -3.40
N ILE A 12 27.85 -18.91 -3.01
CA ILE A 12 26.59 -19.65 -2.87
C ILE A 12 25.78 -19.12 -1.66
N GLY A 13 26.45 -18.72 -0.58
CA GLY A 13 25.82 -18.10 0.57
C GLY A 13 25.18 -16.75 0.22
N ILE A 14 25.88 -15.92 -0.55
CA ILE A 14 25.36 -14.61 -0.99
C ILE A 14 24.17 -14.77 -1.94
N SER A 15 24.23 -15.69 -2.90
CA SER A 15 23.14 -15.89 -3.87
C SER A 15 21.86 -16.42 -3.23
N THR A 16 21.97 -17.36 -2.28
CA THR A 16 20.84 -17.90 -1.53
C THR A 16 20.25 -16.86 -0.58
N SER A 17 21.07 -16.01 0.04
CA SER A 17 20.63 -14.89 0.87
C SER A 17 19.85 -13.85 0.07
N ILE A 18 20.36 -13.46 -1.10
CA ILE A 18 19.67 -12.53 -2.02
C ILE A 18 18.35 -13.13 -2.48
N TYR A 19 18.33 -14.41 -2.86
CA TYR A 19 17.12 -15.11 -3.26
C TYR A 19 16.07 -15.12 -2.12
N PHE A 20 16.49 -15.39 -0.88
CA PHE A 20 15.62 -15.39 0.28
C PHE A 20 15.08 -13.99 0.60
N TYR A 21 15.90 -12.94 0.48
CA TYR A 21 15.47 -11.55 0.68
C TYR A 21 14.47 -11.11 -0.40
N VAL A 22 14.72 -11.41 -1.68
CA VAL A 22 13.81 -11.09 -2.79
C VAL A 22 12.50 -11.86 -2.66
N PHE A 23 12.54 -13.13 -2.26
CA PHE A 23 11.34 -13.96 -2.07
C PHE A 23 10.49 -13.48 -0.88
N LYS A 24 11.12 -13.06 0.23
CA LYS A 24 10.39 -12.51 1.39
C LYS A 24 9.76 -11.15 1.09
N PHE A 25 10.42 -10.30 0.30
CA PHE A 25 9.85 -9.02 -0.13
C PHE A 25 8.69 -9.17 -1.12
N ARG A 26 8.73 -10.17 -2.02
CA ARG A 26 7.61 -10.45 -2.94
C ARG A 26 6.33 -10.91 -2.23
N LYS A 27 6.42 -11.48 -1.02
CA LYS A 27 5.25 -11.89 -0.24
C LYS A 27 4.55 -10.75 0.50
N SER A 28 5.08 -9.52 0.46
CA SER A 28 4.63 -8.42 1.33
C SER A 28 3.86 -7.29 0.67
N ASN A 29 3.57 -7.38 -0.63
CA ASN A 29 2.63 -6.46 -1.26
C ASN A 29 1.39 -7.24 -1.69
N PRO A 30 0.27 -7.20 -0.94
CA PRO A 30 -1.01 -7.60 -1.52
C PRO A 30 -1.26 -6.66 -2.70
N ILE A 31 -1.00 -7.16 -3.91
CA ILE A 31 -1.39 -6.53 -5.15
C ILE A 31 -2.91 -6.45 -5.09
N GLN A 32 -3.42 -5.24 -4.84
CA GLN A 32 -4.85 -5.00 -4.84
C GLN A 32 -5.31 -5.00 -6.30
N THR A 33 -5.80 -6.15 -6.75
CA THR A 33 -6.63 -6.24 -7.95
C THR A 33 -7.88 -5.38 -7.72
N LYS A 34 -8.35 -4.66 -8.76
CA LYS A 34 -9.73 -4.14 -8.77
C LYS A 34 -10.63 -5.36 -8.58
N ILE A 35 -11.14 -5.55 -7.36
CA ILE A 35 -12.05 -6.67 -7.10
C ILE A 35 -13.40 -6.23 -7.62
N ASP A 36 -13.88 -6.92 -8.67
CA ASP A 36 -15.29 -6.84 -9.06
C ASP A 36 -16.14 -7.25 -7.86
N THR A 37 -17.14 -6.44 -7.54
CA THR A 37 -18.05 -6.68 -6.41
C THR A 37 -18.70 -8.06 -6.44
N ASP A 38 -18.81 -8.67 -7.63
CA ASP A 38 -19.35 -10.02 -7.82
C ASP A 38 -18.44 -11.12 -7.25
N LEU A 39 -17.12 -10.91 -7.22
CA LEU A 39 -16.15 -11.84 -6.64
C LEU A 39 -16.25 -11.90 -5.10
N LEU A 40 -16.72 -10.82 -4.46
CA LEU A 40 -16.87 -10.74 -3.01
C LEU A 40 -18.08 -11.52 -2.47
N SER A 41 -18.98 -11.98 -3.35
CA SER A 41 -20.18 -12.74 -2.94
C SER A 41 -19.85 -14.06 -2.21
N ASN A 42 -18.68 -14.65 -2.50
CA ASN A 42 -18.20 -15.88 -1.86
C ASN A 42 -17.33 -15.64 -0.62
N TYR A 43 -17.09 -14.38 -0.26
CA TYR A 43 -16.21 -14.02 0.84
C TYR A 43 -16.99 -13.95 2.16
N ILE A 44 -16.32 -14.30 3.25
CA ILE A 44 -16.86 -14.05 4.59
C ILE A 44 -16.78 -12.55 4.83
N THR A 45 -17.92 -11.94 5.13
CA THR A 45 -18.00 -10.52 5.48
C THR A 45 -17.95 -10.34 6.98
N ARG A 46 -17.02 -9.51 7.46
CA ARG A 46 -16.93 -9.06 8.85
C ARG A 46 -17.12 -7.55 8.91
N THR A 47 -17.77 -7.08 9.97
CA THR A 47 -17.82 -5.65 10.28
C THR A 47 -16.63 -5.32 11.17
N ILE A 48 -15.83 -4.34 10.76
CA ILE A 48 -14.68 -3.86 11.52
C ILE A 48 -14.95 -2.47 12.09
N ASP A 49 -14.43 -2.25 13.29
CA ASP A 49 -14.48 -0.95 13.97
C ASP A 49 -13.28 -0.11 13.52
N LEU A 50 -13.56 1.00 12.84
CA LEU A 50 -12.56 1.91 12.30
C LEU A 50 -11.81 2.67 13.41
N SER A 51 -12.36 2.78 14.61
CA SER A 51 -11.66 3.42 15.74
C SER A 51 -10.48 2.60 16.26
N LYS A 52 -10.45 1.30 15.95
CA LYS A 52 -9.37 0.37 16.32
C LYS A 52 -8.30 0.25 15.24
N CYS A 53 -8.42 1.01 14.14
CA CYS A 53 -7.48 0.96 13.03
C CYS A 53 -6.30 1.92 13.25
N GLU A 54 -5.13 1.51 12.75
CA GLU A 54 -3.98 2.39 12.62
C GLU A 54 -3.94 3.03 11.23
N PHE A 55 -3.59 4.31 11.14
CA PHE A 55 -3.50 5.04 9.88
C PHE A 55 -2.04 5.39 9.59
N LYS A 56 -1.53 4.91 8.44
CA LYS A 56 -0.17 5.17 7.98
C LYS A 56 -0.22 6.02 6.72
N SER A 57 0.48 7.15 6.73
CA SER A 57 0.66 8.00 5.56
C SER A 57 2.05 7.86 4.97
N ASN A 58 2.17 8.25 3.70
CA ASN A 58 3.46 8.42 3.05
C ASN A 58 4.01 9.85 3.25
N ASP A 59 5.33 9.99 3.08
CA ASP A 59 6.01 11.27 2.86
C ASP A 59 6.63 11.26 1.46
N PHE A 60 5.77 11.18 0.45
CA PHE A 60 6.18 11.11 -0.95
C PHE A 60 5.94 12.45 -1.65
N TYR A 61 6.93 12.87 -2.42
CA TYR A 61 6.87 14.05 -3.27
C TYR A 61 7.05 13.62 -4.73
N ARG A 62 6.31 14.27 -5.62
CA ARG A 62 6.37 14.01 -7.06
C ARG A 62 6.56 15.33 -7.80
N GLU A 63 7.44 15.31 -8.80
CA GLU A 63 7.53 16.39 -9.78
C GLU A 63 6.33 16.32 -10.73
N ILE A 64 5.64 17.45 -10.86
CA ILE A 64 4.49 17.62 -11.74
C ILE A 64 4.84 18.72 -12.72
N GLU A 65 4.60 18.45 -14.00
CA GLU A 65 4.80 19.42 -15.07
C GLU A 65 3.81 20.58 -14.94
N ILE A 66 4.31 21.81 -15.08
CA ILE A 66 3.53 23.03 -14.98
C ILE A 66 3.22 23.50 -16.41
N GLU A 67 2.01 23.24 -16.88
CA GLU A 67 1.62 23.56 -18.25
C GLU A 67 1.20 25.04 -18.46
N SER A 68 1.10 25.84 -17.38
CA SER A 68 0.53 27.20 -17.45
C SER A 68 1.22 28.24 -16.58
N GLY A 69 1.14 29.50 -17.01
CA GLY A 69 1.74 30.67 -16.32
C GLY A 69 2.80 31.38 -17.17
N ALA A 70 3.11 32.63 -16.81
CA ALA A 70 4.06 33.46 -17.57
C ALA A 70 5.47 32.84 -17.66
N SER A 71 5.96 32.26 -16.56
CA SER A 71 7.24 31.56 -16.54
C SER A 71 7.24 30.29 -17.38
N ALA A 72 6.14 29.52 -17.34
CA ALA A 72 6.01 28.29 -18.13
C ALA A 72 5.97 28.60 -19.64
N ALA A 73 5.21 29.64 -20.03
CA ALA A 73 5.14 30.11 -21.40
C ALA A 73 6.49 30.63 -21.92
N MET A 74 7.25 31.36 -21.08
CA MET A 74 8.57 31.85 -21.44
C MET A 74 9.60 30.72 -21.59
N ASN A 75 9.55 29.74 -20.68
CA ASN A 75 10.39 28.55 -20.76
C ASN A 75 10.09 27.74 -22.03
N ASN A 76 8.82 27.57 -22.40
CA ASN A 76 8.43 26.91 -23.65
C ASN A 76 8.94 27.65 -24.88
N LEU A 77 8.80 28.97 -24.91
CA LEU A 77 9.28 29.79 -26.03
C LEU A 77 10.81 29.72 -26.20
N MET A 78 11.56 29.56 -25.11
CA MET A 78 13.02 29.45 -25.10
C MET A 78 13.54 28.01 -25.25
N GLY A 79 12.67 27.01 -25.36
CA GLY A 79 13.06 25.60 -25.45
C GLY A 79 13.56 24.99 -24.13
N TYR A 80 13.19 25.58 -23.00
CA TYR A 80 13.48 25.10 -21.63
C TYR A 80 12.24 24.48 -20.96
N GLU A 81 11.47 23.71 -21.72
CA GLU A 81 10.24 23.05 -21.24
C GLU A 81 10.51 22.15 -20.02
N ASP A 82 11.71 21.58 -19.93
CA ASP A 82 12.21 20.77 -18.82
C ASP A 82 12.23 21.49 -17.46
N LYS A 83 12.27 22.83 -17.48
CA LYS A 83 12.26 23.65 -16.26
C LYS A 83 10.85 23.91 -15.72
N ASN A 84 9.81 23.49 -16.43
CA ASN A 84 8.43 23.65 -16.01
C ASN A 84 8.00 22.53 -15.07
N VAL A 85 8.70 22.37 -13.94
CA VAL A 85 8.40 21.33 -12.96
C VAL A 85 8.13 21.94 -11.58
N SER A 86 7.09 21.46 -10.91
CA SER A 86 6.78 21.75 -9.51
C SER A 86 6.88 20.47 -8.70
N VAL A 87 7.57 20.50 -7.57
CA VAL A 87 7.53 19.41 -6.60
C VAL A 87 6.25 19.55 -5.76
N GLN A 88 5.36 18.56 -5.84
CA GLN A 88 4.14 18.52 -5.03
C GLN A 88 4.14 17.31 -4.10
N ARG A 89 3.62 17.49 -2.88
CA ARG A 89 3.41 16.40 -1.93
C ARG A 89 2.21 15.56 -2.39
N ILE A 90 2.41 14.26 -2.52
CA ILE A 90 1.35 13.31 -2.87
C ILE A 90 0.87 12.63 -1.60
N ASN A 91 -0.31 13.00 -1.14
CA ASN A 91 -0.89 12.48 0.09
C ASN A 91 -1.56 11.11 -0.16
N GLN A 92 -0.98 10.07 0.41
CA GLN A 92 -1.54 8.72 0.39
C GLN A 92 -1.55 8.13 1.80
N THR A 93 -2.65 7.46 2.12
CA THR A 93 -2.87 6.84 3.43
C THR A 93 -3.34 5.40 3.24
N ILE A 94 -2.94 4.52 4.16
CA ILE A 94 -3.48 3.17 4.30
C ILE A 94 -4.06 3.00 5.70
N ILE A 95 -5.13 2.22 5.79
CA ILE A 95 -5.78 1.79 7.02
C ILE A 95 -5.24 0.40 7.35
N VAL A 96 -4.82 0.20 8.59
CA VAL A 96 -4.28 -1.06 9.09
C VAL A 96 -5.16 -1.53 10.23
N TYR A 97 -5.82 -2.67 10.03
CA TYR A 97 -6.64 -3.31 11.04
C TYR A 97 -5.92 -4.54 11.58
N LYS A 98 -5.84 -4.65 12.91
CA LYS A 98 -5.23 -5.79 13.61
C LYS A 98 -6.29 -6.51 14.40
N GLU A 99 -6.44 -7.80 14.16
CA GLU A 99 -7.39 -8.67 14.86
C GLU A 99 -6.62 -9.83 15.49
N ILE A 100 -6.97 -10.20 16.71
CA ILE A 100 -6.49 -11.43 17.33
C ILE A 100 -7.60 -12.45 17.15
N ASP A 101 -7.28 -13.59 16.55
CA ASP A 101 -8.21 -14.68 16.42
C ASP A 101 -8.40 -15.35 17.80
N ASP A 102 -9.61 -15.27 18.36
CA ASP A 102 -9.93 -15.80 19.68
C ASP A 102 -9.70 -17.32 19.82
N VAL A 103 -9.74 -18.06 18.70
CA VAL A 103 -9.58 -19.53 18.70
C VAL A 103 -8.12 -19.93 18.59
N THR A 104 -7.37 -19.27 17.70
CA THR A 104 -5.97 -19.64 17.42
C THR A 104 -4.96 -18.81 18.20
N ASN A 105 -5.41 -17.71 18.82
CA ASN A 105 -4.58 -16.69 19.46
C ASN A 105 -3.52 -16.08 18.52
N ILE A 106 -3.75 -16.18 17.20
CA ILE A 106 -2.87 -15.63 16.18
C ILE A 106 -3.35 -14.23 15.83
N GLN A 107 -2.42 -13.27 15.88
CA GLN A 107 -2.68 -11.92 15.41
C GLN A 107 -2.60 -11.85 13.89
N ARG A 108 -3.65 -11.34 13.26
CA ARG A 108 -3.72 -11.05 11.82
C ARG A 108 -3.74 -9.55 11.59
N THR A 109 -3.10 -9.12 10.51
CA THR A 109 -3.05 -7.71 10.09
C THR A 109 -3.60 -7.59 8.69
N TYR A 110 -4.60 -6.73 8.53
CA TYR A 110 -5.29 -6.45 7.29
C TYR A 110 -4.97 -5.02 6.85
N TYR A 111 -4.56 -4.87 5.59
CA TYR A 111 -4.22 -3.59 5.00
C TYR A 111 -5.30 -3.15 4.01
N SER A 112 -5.71 -1.90 4.08
CA SER A 112 -6.53 -1.32 3.02
C SER A 112 -5.73 -1.12 1.74
N GLY A 113 -6.47 -0.79 0.69
CA GLY A 113 -5.88 -0.16 -0.48
C GLY A 113 -5.24 1.18 -0.19
N ILE A 114 -4.46 1.66 -1.17
CA ILE A 114 -3.91 3.01 -1.15
C ILE A 114 -5.06 4.02 -1.32
N ILE A 115 -5.24 4.88 -0.32
CA ILE A 115 -6.23 5.95 -0.34
C ILE A 115 -5.49 7.24 -0.70
N ASN A 116 -5.85 7.88 -1.81
CA ASN A 116 -5.25 9.14 -2.26
C ASN A 116 -5.84 10.35 -1.49
N LYS A 117 -5.69 10.33 -0.16
CA LYS A 117 -6.06 11.39 0.78
C LYS A 117 -5.03 11.44 1.90
N ASP A 118 -4.86 12.61 2.52
CA ASP A 118 -4.00 12.77 3.69
C ASP A 118 -4.60 12.05 4.92
N LYS A 119 -3.73 11.79 5.89
CA LYS A 119 -4.06 11.02 7.09
C LYS A 119 -5.22 11.63 7.88
N ILE A 120 -5.21 12.95 8.08
CA ILE A 120 -6.20 13.66 8.90
C ILE A 120 -7.57 13.53 8.25
N THR A 121 -7.64 13.74 6.93
CA THR A 121 -8.86 13.55 6.17
C THR A 121 -9.39 12.13 6.30
N VAL A 122 -8.54 11.11 6.16
CA VAL A 122 -8.96 9.70 6.31
C VAL A 122 -9.46 9.40 7.72
N GLU A 123 -8.73 9.83 8.75
CA GLU A 123 -9.11 9.67 10.16
C GLU A 123 -10.48 10.31 10.44
N MET A 124 -10.74 11.50 9.90
CA MET A 124 -12.01 12.19 10.03
C MET A 124 -13.17 11.39 9.43
N PHE A 125 -13.04 10.93 8.18
CA PHE A 125 -14.09 10.12 7.54
C PHE A 125 -14.34 8.81 8.29
N CYS A 126 -13.25 8.14 8.73
CA CYS A 126 -13.34 6.94 9.54
C CYS A 126 -14.05 7.19 10.88
N GLY A 127 -13.81 8.32 11.53
CA GLY A 127 -14.50 8.71 12.77
C GLY A 127 -15.99 8.96 12.57
N ILE A 128 -16.40 9.47 11.41
CA ILE A 128 -17.82 9.70 11.07
C ILE A 128 -18.53 8.37 10.78
N LYS A 129 -17.94 7.52 9.92
CA LYS A 129 -18.56 6.24 9.53
C LYS A 129 -18.51 5.18 10.62
N LYS A 130 -17.49 5.22 11.48
CA LYS A 130 -17.23 4.33 12.62
C LYS A 130 -16.93 2.87 12.26
N ASN A 131 -17.60 2.30 11.28
CA ASN A 131 -17.45 0.90 10.89
C ASN A 131 -17.31 0.76 9.36
N THR A 132 -16.63 -0.30 8.93
CA THR A 132 -16.61 -0.73 7.52
C THR A 132 -16.64 -2.26 7.41
N LYS A 133 -16.63 -2.78 6.19
CA LYS A 133 -16.64 -4.21 5.89
C LYS A 133 -15.24 -4.70 5.53
N LEU A 134 -14.88 -5.85 6.09
CA LEU A 134 -13.72 -6.65 5.70
C LEU A 134 -14.24 -7.94 5.07
N TYR A 135 -13.86 -8.19 3.84
CA TYR A 135 -14.16 -9.41 3.10
C TYR A 135 -12.94 -10.31 3.15
N ILE A 136 -13.09 -11.57 3.57
CA ILE A 136 -12.00 -12.55 3.65
C ILE A 136 -12.38 -13.79 2.83
N ASN A 137 -11.49 -14.27 1.96
CA ASN A 137 -11.73 -15.49 1.22
C ASN A 137 -11.68 -16.70 2.19
N PRO A 138 -12.76 -17.50 2.31
CA PRO A 138 -12.78 -18.66 3.21
C PRO A 138 -11.75 -19.73 2.85
N ASN A 139 -11.39 -19.84 1.56
CA ASN A 139 -10.42 -20.82 1.07
C ASN A 139 -8.97 -20.35 1.22
N ASN A 140 -8.76 -19.04 1.28
CA ASN A 140 -7.43 -18.44 1.40
C ASN A 140 -7.48 -17.16 2.26
N PRO A 141 -7.22 -17.26 3.57
CA PRO A 141 -7.30 -16.11 4.47
C PRO A 141 -6.32 -14.96 4.17
N ASP A 142 -5.28 -15.21 3.37
CA ASP A 142 -4.34 -14.18 2.90
C ASP A 142 -4.96 -13.30 1.79
N GLU A 143 -6.06 -13.76 1.17
CA GLU A 143 -6.82 -13.01 0.17
C GLU A 143 -8.01 -12.32 0.85
N TYR A 144 -7.92 -10.99 0.97
CA TYR A 144 -8.91 -10.19 1.66
C TYR A 144 -9.08 -8.81 1.01
N HIS A 145 -10.18 -8.15 1.35
CA HIS A 145 -10.50 -6.81 0.90
C HIS A 145 -11.12 -5.98 2.02
N LEU A 146 -10.52 -4.85 2.35
CA LEU A 146 -11.09 -3.86 3.25
C LEU A 146 -11.82 -2.80 2.43
N ASP A 147 -13.13 -2.67 2.66
CA ASP A 147 -13.96 -1.71 1.96
C ASP A 147 -13.61 -0.28 2.37
N THR A 148 -12.97 0.42 1.43
CA THR A 148 -12.61 1.82 1.58
C THR A 148 -13.57 2.74 0.86
N LYS A 149 -14.37 2.25 -0.09
CA LYS A 149 -15.27 3.10 -0.87
C LYS A 149 -16.41 3.62 -0.01
N SER A 150 -17.05 2.72 0.75
CA SER A 150 -18.16 3.07 1.64
C SER A 150 -17.77 4.04 2.77
N ILE A 151 -16.47 4.21 3.03
CA ILE A 151 -15.95 5.19 3.99
C ILE A 151 -16.12 6.64 3.47
N PHE A 152 -16.03 6.84 2.16
CA PHE A 152 -15.98 8.16 1.52
C PHE A 152 -17.25 8.55 0.73
N GLU A 153 -18.24 7.65 0.67
CA GLU A 153 -19.60 7.90 0.16
C GLU A 153 -20.49 8.55 1.23
#